data_AF-A0A7V6LGZ9-F1
#
_entry.id   AF-A0A7V6LGZ9-F1
#
_cell.length_a   1.000
_cell.length_b   1.000
_cell.length_c   1.000
_cell.angle_alpha   90.00
_cell.angle_beta   90.00
_cell.angle_gamma   90.00
#
_symmetry.space_group_name_H-M   'P 1'
#
loop_
_entity.id
_entity.type
_entity.pdbx_description
1 polymer ?
#
loop_
_entity_poly.entity_id
_entity_poly.type
_entity_poly.pdbx_seq_one_letter_code
_entity_poly.pdbx_strand_id
1 'polypeptide(L)'
;MSQNDWNGYCECEKCAAIDAREESHAGALIDFLNRIAEEVEKEHPDVIIQTLSYMYSRKPPKNLKPRRNVMPLLCSIECDFSKPMAENRFEENVAFRADLEKWRDISNRLMIWDYAGNWRSTPCPQHNLRTIWENTRYYRAQGVTELFHEGKVLSKESQTEELAALKAYLASKAMWNPDRPMRPLMERFCNAYYGKGGPFVLEYIDLLERQPVDETKTPIIYSTTIDKMPWTDEFLNEARGLWRKAEAAVADESAAVKSNVFWGVFCADYSLLSKYIHGGEWRPVIVSEKFASSMDRDKFETMRRIARDIVAVLDKYPDQVVVLSSYLNDFRHKALVRALAAAELPGGGDAGGKATVQDGLITYNDFPKSKTIFRERDEGATDGWAIHVHKSEPGWAWTMTFHMHNAVAFDEGVKYRLRVRGRVMPEEGVAPEKAIVTSGLFDRNVRENVLSKSVSAAASKGEWTWVDLGEWTAKNDNYIFHVSSHGCAFKLDLFEITR
;
A
#
# COMPACT_ATOMS: atom_id res chain seq x y z
N MET A 1 -10.92 9.49 -24.88
CA MET A 1 -11.47 8.14 -24.60
C MET A 1 -10.29 7.23 -24.40
N SER A 2 -10.29 6.45 -23.31
CA SER A 2 -9.15 5.63 -22.90
C SER A 2 -9.63 4.28 -22.39
N GLN A 3 -8.77 3.26 -22.47
CA GLN A 3 -8.93 2.06 -21.65
C GLN A 3 -8.98 2.41 -20.14
N ASN A 4 -9.47 1.49 -19.33
CA ASN A 4 -9.31 1.53 -17.87
C ASN A 4 -7.91 1.02 -17.45
N ASP A 5 -7.53 1.28 -16.21
CA ASP A 5 -6.25 0.99 -15.58
C ASP A 5 -6.11 -0.46 -15.08
N TRP A 6 -6.54 -1.45 -15.87
CA TRP A 6 -6.49 -2.88 -15.53
C TRP A 6 -6.36 -3.77 -16.78
N ASN A 7 -6.19 -5.08 -16.58
CA ASN A 7 -5.91 -6.05 -17.66
C ASN A 7 -7.13 -6.52 -18.47
N GLY A 8 -8.24 -5.78 -18.47
CA GLY A 8 -9.46 -6.20 -19.16
C GLY A 8 -9.60 -5.61 -20.55
N TYR A 9 -8.96 -6.24 -21.53
CA TYR A 9 -9.10 -5.88 -22.94
C TYR A 9 -10.23 -6.66 -23.63
N CYS A 10 -10.57 -6.25 -24.86
CA CYS A 10 -11.59 -6.93 -25.65
C CYS A 10 -11.04 -8.24 -26.22
N GLU A 11 -11.71 -9.35 -25.91
CA GLU A 11 -11.29 -10.70 -26.34
C GLU A 11 -12.05 -11.19 -27.58
N CYS A 12 -12.85 -10.33 -28.23
CA CYS A 12 -13.60 -10.75 -29.41
C CYS A 12 -12.64 -11.10 -30.57
N GLU A 13 -13.06 -12.02 -31.45
CA GLU A 13 -12.25 -12.54 -32.56
C GLU A 13 -11.63 -11.43 -33.43
N LYS A 14 -12.37 -10.35 -33.67
CA LYS A 14 -11.89 -9.22 -34.48
C LYS A 14 -10.76 -8.44 -33.81
N CYS A 15 -10.86 -8.20 -32.50
CA CYS A 15 -9.82 -7.52 -31.74
C CYS A 15 -8.59 -8.42 -31.57
N ALA A 16 -8.81 -9.70 -31.22
CA ALA A 16 -7.75 -10.68 -31.10
C ALA A 16 -6.94 -10.84 -32.41
N ALA A 17 -7.61 -10.81 -33.57
CA ALA A 17 -6.93 -10.87 -34.86
C ALA A 17 -6.05 -9.64 -35.15
N ILE A 18 -6.45 -8.45 -34.68
CA ILE A 18 -5.62 -7.24 -34.78
C ILE A 18 -4.42 -7.38 -33.86
N ASP A 19 -4.64 -7.71 -32.60
CA ASP A 19 -3.58 -7.80 -31.60
C ASP A 19 -2.54 -8.87 -31.95
N ALA A 20 -2.96 -10.01 -32.49
CA ALA A 20 -2.06 -11.05 -32.97
C ALA A 20 -1.17 -10.57 -34.11
N ARG A 21 -1.73 -9.81 -35.07
CA ARG A 21 -0.98 -9.23 -36.19
C ARG A 21 0.00 -8.15 -35.74
N GLU A 22 -0.42 -7.32 -34.80
CA GLU A 22 0.41 -6.24 -34.24
C GLU A 22 1.34 -6.70 -33.12
N GLU A 23 1.26 -7.98 -32.71
CA GLU A 23 1.97 -8.58 -31.59
C GLU A 23 1.84 -7.76 -30.28
N SER A 24 0.71 -7.08 -30.11
CA SER A 24 0.40 -6.22 -28.97
C SER A 24 -1.10 -5.94 -28.88
N HIS A 25 -1.62 -5.94 -27.65
CA HIS A 25 -2.99 -5.50 -27.36
C HIS A 25 -3.23 -4.00 -27.55
N ALA A 26 -2.17 -3.21 -27.71
CA ALA A 26 -2.29 -1.83 -28.17
C ALA A 26 -2.82 -1.77 -29.62
N GLY A 27 -2.70 -2.85 -30.40
CA GLY A 27 -3.17 -2.91 -31.79
C GLY A 27 -4.64 -2.57 -31.93
N ALA A 28 -5.52 -3.33 -31.26
CA ALA A 28 -6.97 -3.10 -31.32
C ALA A 28 -7.35 -1.73 -30.74
N LEU A 29 -6.68 -1.29 -29.68
CA LEU A 29 -6.92 0.01 -29.06
C LEU A 29 -6.60 1.17 -30.01
N ILE A 30 -5.42 1.16 -30.62
CA ILE A 30 -5.00 2.22 -31.56
C ILE A 30 -5.83 2.17 -32.84
N ASP A 31 -6.21 1.00 -33.34
CA ASP A 31 -7.08 0.88 -34.52
C ASP A 31 -8.43 1.54 -34.28
N PHE A 32 -9.04 1.27 -33.13
CA PHE A 32 -10.30 1.88 -32.71
C PHE A 32 -10.16 3.41 -32.55
N LEU A 33 -9.13 3.87 -31.85
CA LEU A 33 -8.93 5.29 -31.59
C LEU A 33 -8.61 6.08 -32.85
N ASN A 34 -7.88 5.50 -33.80
CA ASN A 34 -7.61 6.14 -35.09
C ASN A 34 -8.91 6.45 -35.85
N ARG A 35 -9.89 5.53 -35.83
CA ARG A 35 -11.19 5.74 -36.51
C ARG A 35 -11.98 6.86 -35.83
N ILE A 36 -11.98 6.90 -34.50
CA ILE A 36 -12.63 7.98 -33.74
C ILE A 36 -11.94 9.31 -34.03
N ALA A 37 -10.61 9.32 -33.98
CA ALA A 37 -9.81 10.52 -34.17
C ALA A 37 -10.01 11.13 -35.57
N GLU A 38 -10.20 10.30 -36.58
CA GLU A 38 -10.57 10.73 -37.93
C GLU A 38 -11.93 11.44 -38.00
N GLU A 39 -12.94 10.92 -37.29
CA GLU A 39 -14.27 11.55 -37.26
C GLU A 39 -14.26 12.84 -36.45
N VAL A 40 -13.64 12.84 -35.26
CA VAL A 40 -13.53 14.02 -34.39
C VAL A 40 -12.80 15.16 -35.10
N GLU A 41 -11.76 14.85 -35.87
CA GLU A 41 -10.96 15.82 -36.61
C GLU A 41 -11.75 16.64 -37.63
N LYS A 42 -12.85 16.10 -38.17
CA LYS A 42 -13.69 16.81 -39.15
C LYS A 42 -14.39 18.03 -38.54
N GLU A 43 -14.74 17.97 -37.27
CA GLU A 43 -15.45 19.03 -36.54
C GLU A 43 -14.55 19.77 -35.53
N HIS A 44 -13.51 19.09 -35.04
CA HIS A 44 -12.62 19.55 -33.99
C HIS A 44 -11.15 19.25 -34.32
N PRO A 45 -10.54 19.94 -35.30
CA PRO A 45 -9.20 19.62 -35.81
C PRO A 45 -8.07 19.79 -34.76
N ASP A 46 -8.30 20.63 -33.74
CA ASP A 46 -7.30 20.91 -32.69
C ASP A 46 -7.43 19.98 -31.46
N VAL A 47 -8.40 19.06 -31.45
CA VAL A 47 -8.62 18.15 -30.31
C VAL A 47 -7.71 16.95 -30.40
N ILE A 48 -7.03 16.65 -29.28
CA ILE A 48 -6.20 15.47 -29.10
C ILE A 48 -6.95 14.41 -28.30
N ILE A 49 -6.97 13.18 -28.80
CA ILE A 49 -7.49 12.02 -28.12
C ILE A 49 -6.35 11.34 -27.36
N GLN A 50 -6.31 11.55 -26.05
CA GLN A 50 -5.40 10.84 -25.16
C GLN A 50 -5.93 9.44 -24.83
N THR A 51 -5.04 8.46 -24.79
CA THR A 51 -5.31 7.10 -24.29
C THR A 51 -4.17 6.59 -23.43
N LEU A 52 -4.50 5.80 -22.40
CA LEU A 52 -3.51 5.01 -21.68
C LEU A 52 -2.88 3.97 -22.62
N SER A 53 -1.55 3.88 -22.55
CA SER A 53 -0.69 2.80 -23.03
C SER A 53 -0.11 2.13 -21.77
N TYR A 54 -0.94 1.32 -21.12
CA TYR A 54 -0.76 0.93 -19.73
C TYR A 54 -1.05 -0.55 -19.52
N MET A 55 -0.25 -1.21 -18.69
CA MET A 55 -0.35 -2.64 -18.40
C MET A 55 -0.41 -3.46 -19.71
N TYR A 56 -1.57 -4.04 -20.03
CA TYR A 56 -1.74 -4.89 -21.22
C TYR A 56 -1.41 -4.18 -22.56
N SER A 57 -1.60 -2.86 -22.65
CA SER A 57 -1.37 -2.07 -23.87
C SER A 57 -0.07 -1.27 -23.83
N ARG A 58 0.79 -1.45 -22.82
CA ARG A 58 2.07 -0.72 -22.67
C ARG A 58 2.97 -0.91 -23.89
N LYS A 59 3.04 -2.15 -24.40
CA LYS A 59 3.85 -2.52 -25.56
C LYS A 59 3.28 -1.86 -26.83
N PRO A 60 4.06 -1.12 -27.62
CA PRO A 60 3.58 -0.54 -28.86
C PRO A 60 3.19 -1.60 -29.91
N PRO A 61 2.21 -1.33 -30.78
CA PRO A 61 1.89 -2.21 -31.91
C PRO A 61 3.05 -2.26 -32.92
N LYS A 62 3.19 -3.40 -33.61
CA LYS A 62 4.30 -3.66 -34.53
C LYS A 62 4.34 -2.73 -35.75
N ASN A 63 3.20 -2.51 -36.40
CA ASN A 63 3.13 -1.74 -37.65
C ASN A 63 2.14 -0.57 -37.57
N LEU A 64 1.08 -0.71 -36.77
CA LEU A 64 0.06 0.31 -36.64
C LEU A 64 0.60 1.58 -35.97
N LYS A 65 0.25 2.75 -36.49
CA LYS A 65 0.67 4.05 -35.94
C LYS A 65 -0.52 4.84 -35.43
N PRO A 66 -0.42 5.51 -34.27
CA PRO A 66 -1.41 6.51 -33.86
C PRO A 66 -1.55 7.62 -34.93
N ARG A 67 -2.78 8.10 -35.16
CA ARG A 67 -3.02 9.32 -35.94
C ARG A 67 -2.39 10.54 -35.25
N ARG A 68 -2.21 11.62 -36.00
CA ARG A 68 -1.59 12.87 -35.49
C ARG A 68 -2.29 13.48 -34.27
N ASN A 69 -3.58 13.20 -34.11
CA ASN A 69 -4.42 13.66 -33.01
C ASN A 69 -4.73 12.55 -31.99
N VAL A 70 -3.93 11.48 -31.96
CA VAL A 70 -3.95 10.45 -30.91
C VAL A 70 -2.65 10.52 -30.12
N MET A 71 -2.75 10.60 -28.80
CA MET A 71 -1.62 10.73 -27.88
C MET A 71 -1.58 9.57 -26.89
N PRO A 72 -0.67 8.61 -27.07
CA PRO A 72 -0.39 7.60 -26.05
C PRO A 72 0.15 8.23 -24.77
N LEU A 73 -0.39 7.79 -23.63
CA LEU A 73 0.07 8.09 -22.29
C LEU A 73 0.67 6.82 -21.69
N LEU A 74 1.99 6.76 -21.53
CA LEU A 74 2.66 5.62 -20.89
C LEU A 74 2.74 5.88 -19.39
N CYS A 75 2.45 4.87 -18.56
CA CYS A 75 2.62 4.98 -17.12
C CYS A 75 3.75 4.07 -16.63
N SER A 76 4.59 4.58 -15.73
CA SER A 76 5.77 3.88 -15.21
C SER A 76 5.49 3.05 -13.95
N ILE A 77 4.25 2.59 -13.71
CA ILE A 77 3.84 2.05 -12.40
C ILE A 77 4.69 0.86 -11.93
N GLU A 78 5.16 0.01 -12.85
CA GLU A 78 5.96 -1.16 -12.53
C GLU A 78 7.44 -0.83 -12.28
N CYS A 79 7.87 0.40 -12.59
CA CYS A 79 9.26 0.82 -12.51
C CYS A 79 9.73 1.07 -11.08
N ASP A 80 11.04 0.94 -10.88
CA ASP A 80 11.75 1.43 -9.72
C ASP A 80 11.95 2.95 -9.80
N PHE A 81 11.75 3.64 -8.68
CA PHE A 81 11.88 5.10 -8.55
C PHE A 81 13.09 5.53 -7.72
N SER A 82 13.93 4.57 -7.27
CA SER A 82 15.10 4.86 -6.45
C SER A 82 16.26 5.49 -7.23
N LYS A 83 16.24 5.37 -8.57
CA LYS A 83 17.24 5.94 -9.48
C LYS A 83 16.59 6.54 -10.73
N PRO A 84 17.23 7.55 -11.37
CA PRO A 84 16.76 8.11 -12.63
C PRO A 84 16.51 7.06 -13.71
N MET A 85 15.43 7.22 -14.47
CA MET A 85 14.99 6.33 -15.54
C MET A 85 16.11 6.01 -16.53
N ALA A 86 16.97 6.98 -16.88
CA ALA A 86 18.09 6.77 -17.80
C ALA A 86 19.17 5.82 -17.28
N GLU A 87 19.36 5.75 -15.95
CA GLU A 87 20.44 5.01 -15.28
C GLU A 87 19.95 3.69 -14.65
N ASN A 88 18.63 3.54 -14.50
CA ASN A 88 18.03 2.45 -13.74
C ASN A 88 18.17 1.11 -14.46
N ARG A 89 18.67 0.08 -13.75
CA ARG A 89 18.91 -1.27 -14.31
C ARG A 89 17.81 -2.27 -13.95
N PHE A 90 16.79 -1.87 -13.19
CA PHE A 90 15.65 -2.72 -12.92
C PHE A 90 14.96 -3.11 -14.23
N GLU A 91 14.52 -4.36 -14.33
CA GLU A 91 14.05 -4.96 -15.60
C GLU A 91 12.86 -4.19 -16.19
N GLU A 92 11.94 -3.72 -15.35
CA GLU A 92 10.78 -2.95 -15.79
C GLU A 92 11.17 -1.56 -16.29
N ASN A 93 12.18 -0.90 -15.69
CA ASN A 93 12.68 0.36 -16.22
C ASN A 93 13.36 0.17 -17.59
N VAL A 94 14.11 -0.92 -17.77
CA VAL A 94 14.73 -1.26 -19.06
C VAL A 94 13.65 -1.50 -20.13
N ALA A 95 12.62 -2.28 -19.80
CA ALA A 95 11.49 -2.54 -20.69
C ALA A 95 10.72 -1.25 -21.02
N PHE A 96 10.46 -0.41 -20.01
CA PHE A 96 9.77 0.86 -20.18
C PHE A 96 10.53 1.81 -21.12
N ARG A 97 11.86 1.91 -21.00
CA ARG A 97 12.67 2.71 -21.92
C ARG A 97 12.55 2.21 -23.36
N ALA A 98 12.60 0.90 -23.58
CA ALA A 98 12.47 0.31 -24.91
C ALA A 98 11.07 0.53 -25.51
N ASP A 99 10.01 0.46 -24.69
CA ASP A 99 8.65 0.78 -25.11
C ASP A 99 8.51 2.28 -25.44
N LEU A 100 9.05 3.17 -24.60
CA LEU A 100 9.04 4.62 -24.82
C LEU A 100 9.73 5.01 -26.13
N GLU A 101 10.91 4.46 -26.42
CA GLU A 101 11.62 4.72 -27.69
C GLU A 101 10.80 4.31 -28.91
N LYS A 102 10.18 3.12 -28.86
CA LYS A 102 9.31 2.65 -29.94
C LYS A 102 8.06 3.50 -30.11
N TRP A 103 7.43 3.90 -29.00
CA TRP A 103 6.28 4.80 -29.03
C TRP A 103 6.65 6.17 -29.62
N ARG A 104 7.84 6.69 -29.29
CA ARG A 104 8.38 7.94 -29.83
C ARG A 104 8.53 7.86 -31.35
N ASP A 105 8.96 6.72 -31.87
CA ASP A 105 9.21 6.56 -33.31
C ASP A 105 7.91 6.43 -34.14
N ILE A 106 6.77 6.11 -33.50
CA ILE A 106 5.47 5.91 -34.18
C ILE A 106 4.41 6.96 -33.84
N SER A 107 4.61 7.78 -32.81
CA SER A 107 3.67 8.80 -32.37
C SER A 107 4.22 10.22 -32.54
N ASN A 108 3.36 11.17 -32.88
CA ASN A 108 3.74 12.59 -32.96
C ASN A 108 3.74 13.29 -31.59
N ARG A 109 3.08 12.69 -30.59
CA ARG A 109 2.86 13.26 -29.27
C ARG A 109 2.83 12.17 -28.22
N LEU A 110 3.49 12.39 -27.09
CA LEU A 110 3.56 11.43 -26.01
C LEU A 110 3.40 12.11 -24.66
N MET A 111 2.60 11.46 -23.81
CA MET A 111 2.49 11.80 -22.41
C MET A 111 3.10 10.70 -21.55
N ILE A 112 3.72 11.09 -20.44
CA ILE A 112 4.11 10.17 -19.38
C ILE A 112 3.30 10.45 -18.12
N TRP A 113 2.80 9.38 -17.51
CA TRP A 113 2.36 9.36 -16.11
C TRP A 113 3.46 8.69 -15.29
N ASP A 114 4.25 9.51 -14.61
CA ASP A 114 5.33 9.11 -13.71
C ASP A 114 4.86 9.09 -12.26
N TYR A 115 5.49 8.32 -11.39
CA TYR A 115 5.11 8.22 -9.98
C TYR A 115 6.18 8.84 -9.07
N ALA A 116 5.74 9.74 -8.20
CA ALA A 116 6.54 10.46 -7.23
C ALA A 116 6.20 10.09 -5.77
N GLY A 117 5.29 9.13 -5.55
CA GLY A 117 4.86 8.69 -4.21
C GLY A 117 4.83 7.17 -4.06
N ASN A 118 4.69 6.72 -2.82
CA ASN A 118 4.54 5.31 -2.46
C ASN A 118 3.26 5.08 -1.66
N TRP A 119 2.25 4.52 -2.32
CA TRP A 119 0.90 4.30 -1.80
C TRP A 119 0.81 3.27 -0.67
N ARG A 120 1.85 2.46 -0.45
CA ARG A 120 1.92 1.51 0.68
C ARG A 120 2.85 1.95 1.80
N SER A 121 3.51 3.10 1.69
CA SER A 121 4.45 3.60 2.69
C SER A 121 4.66 5.11 2.52
N THR A 122 3.57 5.88 2.50
CA THR A 122 3.61 7.33 2.19
C THR A 122 4.51 8.13 3.15
N PRO A 123 4.54 7.84 4.47
CA PRO A 123 5.39 8.61 5.39
C PRO A 123 6.86 8.16 5.37
N CYS A 124 7.18 7.10 4.62
CA CYS A 124 8.52 6.52 4.62
C CYS A 124 9.48 7.27 3.68
N PRO A 125 10.78 7.34 4.02
CA PRO A 125 11.78 7.96 3.15
C PRO A 125 11.77 7.38 1.73
N GLN A 126 11.93 8.22 0.72
CA GLN A 126 11.92 7.84 -0.70
C GLN A 126 13.10 8.47 -1.46
N HIS A 127 13.86 7.66 -2.20
CA HIS A 127 15.00 8.09 -3.03
C HIS A 127 14.62 8.76 -4.36
N ASN A 128 13.55 9.55 -4.40
CA ASN A 128 12.99 9.98 -5.68
C ASN A 128 13.11 11.48 -5.99
N LEU A 129 13.76 12.31 -5.15
CA LEU A 129 13.96 13.73 -5.46
C LEU A 129 14.83 13.94 -6.72
N ARG A 130 16.01 13.31 -6.76
CA ARG A 130 16.88 13.30 -7.95
C ARG A 130 16.19 12.61 -9.13
N THR A 131 15.47 11.52 -8.88
CA THR A 131 14.74 10.77 -9.91
C THR A 131 13.70 11.65 -10.60
N ILE A 132 12.84 12.36 -9.85
CA ILE A 132 11.85 13.30 -10.42
C ILE A 132 12.51 14.32 -11.35
N TRP A 133 13.65 14.88 -10.92
CA TRP A 133 14.38 15.88 -11.69
C TRP A 133 14.97 15.31 -12.98
N GLU A 134 15.74 14.23 -12.88
CA GLU A 134 16.44 13.63 -14.01
C GLU A 134 15.50 12.89 -14.96
N ASN A 135 14.41 12.30 -14.46
CA ASN A 135 13.34 11.73 -15.30
C ASN A 135 12.73 12.78 -16.19
N THR A 136 12.44 13.98 -15.66
CA THR A 136 11.88 15.07 -16.46
C THR A 136 12.83 15.48 -17.58
N ARG A 137 14.14 15.54 -17.31
CA ARG A 137 15.17 15.80 -18.34
C ARG A 137 15.19 14.68 -19.38
N TYR A 138 15.18 13.43 -18.94
CA TYR A 138 15.20 12.24 -19.80
C TYR A 138 13.96 12.18 -20.70
N TYR A 139 12.75 12.32 -20.16
CA TYR A 139 11.51 12.27 -20.93
C TYR A 139 11.46 13.38 -21.99
N ARG A 140 11.88 14.61 -21.65
CA ARG A 140 12.01 15.69 -22.64
C ARG A 140 12.97 15.32 -23.77
N ALA A 141 14.11 14.70 -23.45
CA ALA A 141 15.07 14.24 -24.45
C ALA A 141 14.52 13.10 -25.34
N GLN A 142 13.54 12.34 -24.83
CA GLN A 142 12.81 11.31 -25.58
C GLN A 142 11.61 11.87 -26.38
N GLY A 143 11.46 13.19 -26.50
CA GLY A 143 10.37 13.81 -27.27
C GLY A 143 9.00 13.77 -26.57
N VAL A 144 8.96 13.47 -25.28
CA VAL A 144 7.73 13.57 -24.47
C VAL A 144 7.34 15.03 -24.33
N THR A 145 6.07 15.32 -24.61
CA THR A 145 5.51 16.68 -24.63
C THR A 145 4.66 16.98 -23.40
N GLU A 146 4.13 15.96 -22.73
CA GLU A 146 3.33 16.09 -21.52
C GLU A 146 3.85 15.16 -20.43
N LEU A 147 3.86 15.66 -19.19
CA LEU A 147 4.31 14.90 -18.03
C LEU A 147 3.35 15.14 -16.87
N PHE A 148 2.92 14.04 -16.25
CA PHE A 148 2.18 14.04 -15.00
C PHE A 148 2.98 13.25 -13.98
N HIS A 149 3.40 13.92 -12.90
CA HIS A 149 4.01 13.28 -11.74
C HIS A 149 2.92 13.03 -10.70
N GLU A 150 2.51 11.77 -10.54
CA GLU A 150 1.54 11.39 -9.55
C GLU A 150 2.20 11.24 -8.18
N GLY A 151 1.73 12.02 -7.22
CA GLY A 151 2.13 11.90 -5.84
C GLY A 151 1.01 12.39 -4.95
N LYS A 152 1.17 12.17 -3.65
CA LYS A 152 0.22 12.69 -2.67
C LYS A 152 0.43 14.19 -2.52
N VAL A 153 -0.59 14.98 -2.82
CA VAL A 153 -0.57 16.42 -2.54
C VAL A 153 -1.01 16.63 -1.09
N LEU A 154 -0.29 17.48 -0.35
CA LEU A 154 -0.71 17.90 0.99
C LEU A 154 -2.09 18.56 0.89
N SER A 155 -3.08 17.94 1.54
CA SER A 155 -4.45 18.44 1.58
C SER A 155 -4.93 18.50 3.03
N LYS A 156 -6.11 19.09 3.25
CA LYS A 156 -6.78 18.99 4.56
C LYS A 156 -7.02 17.55 4.99
N GLU A 157 -7.09 16.62 4.04
CA GLU A 157 -7.43 15.20 4.22
C GLU A 157 -6.18 14.31 4.28
N SER A 158 -4.98 14.85 4.01
CA SER A 158 -3.75 14.08 4.06
C SER A 158 -2.49 14.94 4.16
N GLN A 159 -1.74 14.79 5.25
CA GLN A 159 -0.47 15.49 5.50
C GLN A 159 0.76 14.57 5.60
N THR A 160 0.61 13.29 5.25
CA THR A 160 1.50 12.19 5.68
C THR A 160 2.33 11.58 4.56
N GLU A 161 2.67 12.36 3.54
CA GLU A 161 3.64 11.97 2.53
C GLU A 161 4.98 12.65 2.80
N GLU A 162 6.04 11.86 2.85
CA GLU A 162 7.38 12.34 3.10
C GLU A 162 7.79 13.38 2.05
N LEU A 163 8.27 14.54 2.50
CA LEU A 163 8.72 15.66 1.67
C LEU A 163 7.74 16.08 0.55
N ALA A 164 6.43 15.85 0.70
CA ALA A 164 5.44 16.04 -0.37
C ALA A 164 5.47 17.45 -1.00
N ALA A 165 5.55 18.50 -0.18
CA ALA A 165 5.62 19.87 -0.67
C ALA A 165 6.90 20.13 -1.48
N LEU A 166 8.04 19.56 -1.06
CA LEU A 166 9.30 19.66 -1.79
C LEU A 166 9.25 18.86 -3.09
N LYS A 167 8.70 17.64 -3.09
CA LYS A 167 8.48 16.82 -4.30
C LYS A 167 7.64 17.58 -5.33
N ALA A 168 6.50 18.12 -4.92
CA ALA A 168 5.64 18.93 -5.78
C ALA A 168 6.35 20.19 -6.31
N TYR A 169 7.13 20.87 -5.46
CA TYR A 169 7.93 22.03 -5.87
C TYR A 169 8.98 21.65 -6.91
N LEU A 170 9.77 20.62 -6.67
CA LEU A 170 10.83 20.17 -7.58
C LEU A 170 10.26 19.63 -8.89
N ALA A 171 9.20 18.83 -8.86
CA ALA A 171 8.50 18.38 -10.06
C ALA A 171 8.03 19.58 -10.91
N SER A 172 7.42 20.58 -10.27
CA SER A 172 6.97 21.81 -10.95
C SER A 172 8.13 22.60 -11.55
N LYS A 173 9.27 22.70 -10.85
CA LYS A 173 10.47 23.39 -11.35
C LYS A 173 11.15 22.62 -12.48
N ALA A 174 11.21 21.30 -12.39
CA ALA A 174 11.75 20.44 -13.43
C ALA A 174 10.93 20.55 -14.72
N MET A 175 9.59 20.51 -14.62
CA MET A 175 8.71 20.70 -15.79
C MET A 175 8.82 22.09 -16.42
N TRP A 176 9.19 23.12 -15.63
CA TRP A 176 9.47 24.45 -16.17
C TRP A 176 10.81 24.50 -16.91
N ASN A 177 11.89 24.00 -16.29
CA ASN A 177 13.21 23.93 -16.90
C ASN A 177 14.13 22.95 -16.13
N PRO A 178 14.36 21.72 -16.63
CA PRO A 178 15.17 20.72 -15.96
C PRO A 178 16.69 20.92 -16.18
N ASP A 179 17.12 21.90 -16.98
CA ASP A 179 18.55 22.22 -17.18
C ASP A 179 19.13 23.10 -16.07
N ARG A 180 18.27 23.64 -15.21
CA ARG A 180 18.72 24.37 -14.01
C ARG A 180 19.32 23.41 -12.98
N PRO A 181 20.26 23.86 -12.14
CA PRO A 181 20.73 23.05 -11.03
C PRO A 181 19.60 22.85 -10.01
N MET A 182 19.35 21.59 -9.62
CA MET A 182 18.31 21.22 -8.64
C MET A 182 18.63 21.74 -7.23
N ARG A 183 19.89 21.60 -6.78
CA ARG A 183 20.30 21.87 -5.39
C ARG A 183 19.97 23.30 -4.91
N PRO A 184 20.27 24.39 -5.64
CA PRO A 184 19.91 25.74 -5.19
C PRO A 184 18.39 25.96 -5.06
N LEU A 185 17.58 25.30 -5.87
CA LEU A 185 16.12 25.36 -5.78
C LEU A 185 15.62 24.64 -4.52
N MET A 186 16.19 23.47 -4.23
CA MET A 186 15.91 22.70 -3.03
C MET A 186 16.29 23.48 -1.76
N GLU A 187 17.50 24.06 -1.70
CA GLU A 187 17.95 24.87 -0.56
C GLU A 187 17.04 26.07 -0.32
N ARG A 188 16.69 26.80 -1.39
CA ARG A 188 15.75 27.92 -1.31
C ARG A 188 14.40 27.48 -0.77
N PHE A 189 13.89 26.33 -1.22
CA PHE A 189 12.62 25.80 -0.73
C PHE A 189 12.72 25.43 0.75
N CYS A 190 13.72 24.64 1.14
CA CYS A 190 13.86 24.15 2.50
C CYS A 190 14.00 25.30 3.51
N ASN A 191 14.81 26.31 3.20
CA ASN A 191 14.98 27.48 4.06
C ASN A 191 13.72 28.36 4.15
N ALA A 192 12.90 28.42 3.10
CA ALA A 192 11.66 29.20 3.11
C ALA A 192 10.49 28.44 3.78
N TYR A 193 10.40 27.14 3.53
CA TYR A 193 9.27 26.31 3.96
C TYR A 193 9.43 25.78 5.38
N TYR A 194 10.65 25.37 5.77
CA TYR A 194 10.97 24.85 7.10
C TYR A 194 11.66 25.88 8.00
N GLY A 195 11.86 27.12 7.53
CA GLY A 195 12.48 28.20 8.30
C GLY A 195 13.87 27.82 8.82
N LYS A 196 14.10 28.05 10.12
CA LYS A 196 15.35 27.68 10.82
C LYS A 196 15.58 26.16 10.86
N GLY A 197 14.57 25.35 10.60
CA GLY A 197 14.69 23.89 10.44
C GLY A 197 15.27 23.47 9.09
N GLY A 198 15.29 24.36 8.08
CA GLY A 198 15.73 24.08 6.71
C GLY A 198 17.08 23.38 6.58
N PRO A 199 18.16 23.85 7.27
CA PRO A 199 19.46 23.19 7.23
C PRO A 199 19.44 21.73 7.67
N PHE A 200 18.69 21.39 8.71
CA PHE A 200 18.58 20.01 9.20
C PHE A 200 17.76 19.12 8.26
N VAL A 201 16.77 19.69 7.56
CA VAL A 201 16.03 18.98 6.51
C VAL A 201 16.94 18.70 5.30
N LEU A 202 17.82 19.63 4.94
CA LEU A 202 18.83 19.40 3.89
C LEU A 202 19.83 18.31 4.29
N GLU A 203 20.28 18.30 5.55
CA GLU A 203 21.11 17.20 6.08
C GLU A 203 20.38 15.86 6.01
N TYR A 204 19.08 15.82 6.29
CA TYR A 204 18.26 14.61 6.16
C TYR A 204 18.17 14.13 4.71
N ILE A 205 17.97 15.05 3.76
CA ILE A 205 17.97 14.73 2.33
C ILE A 205 19.34 14.19 1.91
N ASP A 206 20.43 14.82 2.35
CA ASP A 206 21.79 14.36 2.03
C ASP A 206 22.11 13.00 2.66
N LEU A 207 21.56 12.70 3.85
CA LEU A 207 21.65 11.38 4.50
C LEU A 207 20.87 10.33 3.71
N LEU A 208 19.65 10.66 3.29
CA LEU A 208 18.81 9.81 2.46
C LEU A 208 19.52 9.51 1.14
N GLU A 209 19.95 10.50 0.36
CA GLU A 209 20.62 10.30 -0.93
C GLU A 209 21.92 9.47 -0.86
N ARG A 210 22.54 9.36 0.32
CA ARG A 210 23.72 8.52 0.55
C ARG A 210 23.40 7.05 0.83
N GLN A 211 22.15 6.70 1.11
CA GLN A 211 21.79 5.31 1.41
C GLN A 211 21.93 4.43 0.15
N PRO A 212 22.63 3.29 0.23
CA PRO A 212 22.81 2.43 -0.91
C PRO A 212 21.49 1.73 -1.29
N VAL A 213 21.13 1.79 -2.58
CA VAL A 213 20.06 0.97 -3.16
C VAL A 213 20.58 0.19 -4.35
N ASP A 214 20.46 -1.13 -4.25
CA ASP A 214 20.60 -2.05 -5.38
C ASP A 214 19.20 -2.32 -5.94
N GLU A 215 18.79 -1.49 -6.89
CA GLU A 215 17.48 -1.52 -7.54
C GLU A 215 17.19 -2.84 -8.26
N THR A 216 18.24 -3.63 -8.53
CA THR A 216 18.12 -4.96 -9.14
C THR A 216 17.72 -6.05 -8.14
N LYS A 217 17.84 -5.78 -6.83
CA LYS A 217 17.50 -6.71 -5.75
C LYS A 217 16.34 -6.21 -4.90
N THR A 218 16.32 -4.92 -4.63
CA THR A 218 15.37 -4.28 -3.70
C THR A 218 14.74 -3.05 -4.35
N PRO A 219 13.98 -3.21 -5.45
CA PRO A 219 13.33 -2.09 -6.12
C PRO A 219 12.31 -1.41 -5.20
N ILE A 220 12.30 -0.08 -5.24
CA ILE A 220 11.34 0.79 -4.58
C ILE A 220 10.35 1.26 -5.64
N ILE A 221 9.26 0.51 -5.77
CA ILE A 221 8.13 0.83 -6.64
C ILE A 221 7.04 1.59 -5.87
N TYR A 222 6.00 2.03 -6.57
CA TYR A 222 4.87 2.81 -6.03
C TYR A 222 4.12 2.15 -4.85
N SER A 223 4.34 0.86 -4.60
CA SER A 223 3.67 0.07 -3.57
C SER A 223 4.63 -0.78 -2.72
N THR A 224 5.92 -0.43 -2.67
CA THR A 224 6.88 -1.10 -1.77
C THR A 224 6.51 -0.82 -0.32
N THR A 225 6.40 -1.86 0.50
CA THR A 225 6.17 -1.72 1.94
C THR A 225 7.49 -1.48 2.69
N ILE A 226 7.44 -0.78 3.81
CA ILE A 226 8.61 -0.40 4.63
C ILE A 226 9.52 -1.59 5.01
N ASP A 227 8.97 -2.77 5.26
CA ASP A 227 9.71 -4.01 5.58
C ASP A 227 10.53 -4.54 4.40
N LYS A 228 10.18 -4.14 3.17
CA LYS A 228 10.90 -4.47 1.94
C LYS A 228 11.84 -3.36 1.49
N MET A 229 11.85 -2.21 2.16
CA MET A 229 12.78 -1.13 1.85
C MET A 229 14.16 -1.41 2.46
N PRO A 230 15.26 -0.92 1.85
CA PRO A 230 16.63 -1.17 2.34
C PRO A 230 17.01 -0.32 3.57
N TRP A 231 16.03 0.24 4.29
CA TRP A 231 16.28 1.16 5.41
C TRP A 231 16.74 0.41 6.64
N THR A 232 17.90 0.78 7.19
CA THR A 232 18.39 0.25 8.46
C THR A 232 17.78 1.02 9.64
N ASP A 233 17.80 0.41 10.84
CA ASP A 233 17.36 1.10 12.05
C ASP A 233 18.27 2.28 12.38
N GLU A 234 19.56 2.14 12.10
CA GLU A 234 20.55 3.20 12.25
C GLU A 234 20.18 4.42 11.41
N PHE A 235 19.93 4.22 10.11
CA PHE A 235 19.49 5.28 9.20
C PHE A 235 18.19 5.95 9.68
N LEU A 236 17.17 5.16 10.04
CA LEU A 236 15.88 5.71 10.48
C LEU A 236 16.01 6.51 11.79
N ASN A 237 16.87 6.08 12.71
CA ASN A 237 17.15 6.83 13.94
C ASN A 237 17.94 8.12 13.68
N GLU A 238 18.91 8.10 12.77
CA GLU A 238 19.65 9.30 12.39
C GLU A 238 18.74 10.32 11.68
N ALA A 239 17.93 9.87 10.74
CA ALA A 239 16.90 10.67 10.07
C ALA A 239 15.95 11.32 11.08
N ARG A 240 15.46 10.53 12.05
CA ARG A 240 14.63 11.03 13.15
C ARG A 240 15.35 12.08 13.99
N GLY A 241 16.64 11.88 14.28
CA GLY A 241 17.47 12.86 14.98
C GLY A 241 17.54 14.22 14.26
N LEU A 242 17.70 14.21 12.93
CA LEU A 242 17.73 15.42 12.11
C LEU A 242 16.38 16.15 12.12
N TRP A 243 15.27 15.43 12.02
CA TRP A 243 13.94 16.02 12.15
C TRP A 243 13.68 16.61 13.54
N ARG A 244 14.17 15.99 14.61
CA ARG A 244 14.08 16.55 15.97
C ARG A 244 14.94 17.80 16.16
N LYS A 245 16.12 17.88 15.53
CA LYS A 245 16.90 19.13 15.48
C LYS A 245 16.15 20.23 14.74
N ALA A 246 15.51 19.90 13.61
CA ALA A 246 14.67 20.83 12.86
C ALA A 246 13.52 21.36 13.73
N GLU A 247 12.83 20.46 14.46
CA GLU A 247 11.72 20.81 15.36
C GLU A 247 12.16 21.78 16.47
N ALA A 248 13.31 21.51 17.10
CA ALA A 248 13.87 22.39 18.13
C ALA A 248 14.24 23.77 17.56
N ALA A 249 14.79 23.82 16.34
CA ALA A 249 15.23 25.07 15.72
C ALA A 249 14.08 26.03 15.39
N VAL A 250 12.86 25.51 15.21
CA VAL A 250 11.67 26.29 14.83
C VAL A 250 10.75 26.61 16.01
N ALA A 251 11.16 26.33 17.26
CA ALA A 251 10.33 26.52 18.46
C ALA A 251 9.69 27.92 18.55
N ASP A 252 10.47 28.96 18.23
CA ASP A 252 10.08 30.37 18.27
C ASP A 252 9.57 30.91 16.91
N GLU A 253 9.40 30.05 15.90
CA GLU A 253 8.88 30.46 14.59
C GLU A 253 7.35 30.41 14.51
N SER A 254 6.82 30.86 13.38
CA SER A 254 5.36 30.89 13.13
C SER A 254 4.73 29.49 13.25
N ALA A 255 3.44 29.45 13.57
CA ALA A 255 2.68 28.20 13.64
C ALA A 255 2.72 27.41 12.32
N ALA A 256 2.76 28.09 11.17
CA ALA A 256 2.87 27.46 9.86
C ALA A 256 4.21 26.73 9.68
N VAL A 257 5.33 27.38 10.01
CA VAL A 257 6.66 26.76 9.92
C VAL A 257 6.78 25.58 10.88
N LYS A 258 6.30 25.72 12.12
CA LYS A 258 6.24 24.62 13.07
C LYS A 258 5.42 23.43 12.55
N SER A 259 4.27 23.70 11.93
CA SER A 259 3.44 22.66 11.32
C SER A 259 4.15 21.94 10.17
N ASN A 260 4.91 22.66 9.35
CA ASN A 260 5.66 22.06 8.24
C ASN A 260 6.72 21.09 8.74
N VAL A 261 7.44 21.43 9.82
CA VAL A 261 8.45 20.55 10.42
C VAL A 261 7.81 19.38 11.18
N PHE A 262 6.71 19.63 11.89
CA PHE A 262 5.97 18.60 12.65
C PHE A 262 5.59 17.38 11.80
N TRP A 263 5.12 17.58 10.56
CA TRP A 263 4.77 16.47 9.69
C TRP A 263 5.98 15.64 9.23
N GLY A 264 7.16 16.25 9.11
CA GLY A 264 8.40 15.52 8.85
C GLY A 264 8.86 14.70 10.07
N VAL A 265 8.72 15.24 11.28
CA VAL A 265 8.93 14.50 12.53
C VAL A 265 8.01 13.30 12.61
N PHE A 266 6.72 13.50 12.34
CA PHE A 266 5.74 12.41 12.29
C PHE A 266 6.16 11.33 11.29
N CYS A 267 6.56 11.71 10.07
CA CYS A 267 7.01 10.76 9.04
C CYS A 267 8.21 9.93 9.51
N ALA A 268 9.20 10.56 10.15
CA ALA A 268 10.39 9.86 10.66
C ALA A 268 10.05 8.87 11.78
N ASP A 269 9.24 9.29 12.77
CA ASP A 269 8.78 8.42 13.85
C ASP A 269 7.93 7.25 13.33
N TYR A 270 6.99 7.56 12.43
CA TYR A 270 6.09 6.59 11.84
C TYR A 270 6.85 5.54 11.03
N SER A 271 7.90 5.92 10.31
CA SER A 271 8.72 5.01 9.50
C SER A 271 9.45 3.98 10.37
N LEU A 272 10.08 4.45 11.44
CA LEU A 272 10.77 3.58 12.40
C LEU A 272 9.79 2.61 13.07
N LEU A 273 8.65 3.13 13.54
CA LEU A 273 7.61 2.31 14.16
C LEU A 273 7.02 1.28 13.18
N SER A 274 6.74 1.70 11.95
CA SER A 274 6.18 0.83 10.91
C SER A 274 7.13 -0.28 10.53
N LYS A 275 8.43 0.02 10.42
CA LYS A 275 9.45 -1.01 10.21
C LYS A 275 9.47 -2.03 11.34
N TYR A 276 9.40 -1.57 12.60
CA TYR A 276 9.35 -2.45 13.76
C TYR A 276 8.11 -3.37 13.77
N ILE A 277 6.93 -2.82 13.48
CA ILE A 277 5.66 -3.57 13.43
C ILE A 277 5.67 -4.59 12.28
N HIS A 278 6.07 -4.17 11.07
CA HIS A 278 5.97 -5.02 9.88
C HIS A 278 7.18 -5.94 9.70
N GLY A 279 8.33 -5.62 10.30
CA GLY A 279 9.53 -6.45 10.33
C GLY A 279 9.41 -7.68 11.24
N GLY A 280 8.33 -7.79 12.03
CA GLY A 280 8.04 -8.96 12.86
C GLY A 280 8.79 -9.01 14.19
N GLU A 281 9.48 -7.93 14.57
CA GLU A 281 10.14 -7.79 15.87
C GLU A 281 9.13 -7.64 17.03
N TRP A 282 7.88 -7.28 16.71
CA TRP A 282 6.75 -7.30 17.63
C TRP A 282 5.52 -7.89 16.96
N ARG A 283 4.68 -8.55 17.78
CA ARG A 283 3.37 -9.07 17.39
C ARG A 283 2.33 -8.59 18.40
N PRO A 284 1.10 -8.27 17.95
CA PRO A 284 0.03 -7.85 18.86
C PRO A 284 -0.40 -8.94 19.82
N VAL A 285 -0.22 -10.22 19.46
CA VAL A 285 -0.45 -11.34 20.36
C VAL A 285 0.79 -12.22 20.46
N ILE A 286 1.22 -12.47 21.70
CA ILE A 286 2.44 -13.23 22.00
C ILE A 286 2.06 -14.36 22.95
N VAL A 287 1.98 -15.57 22.42
CA VAL A 287 1.74 -16.83 23.16
C VAL A 287 2.94 -17.78 23.06
N SER A 288 4.08 -17.22 22.66
CA SER A 288 5.36 -17.90 22.49
C SER A 288 6.30 -17.44 23.60
N GLU A 289 6.74 -18.37 24.44
CA GLU A 289 7.76 -18.09 25.46
C GLU A 289 9.10 -17.74 24.82
N LYS A 290 9.45 -18.42 23.71
CA LYS A 290 10.68 -18.17 22.98
C LYS A 290 10.71 -16.76 22.40
N PHE A 291 9.63 -16.34 21.75
CA PHE A 291 9.50 -14.99 21.20
C PHE A 291 9.59 -13.96 22.32
N ALA A 292 8.76 -14.09 23.36
CA ALA A 292 8.74 -13.20 24.51
C ALA A 292 10.12 -13.03 25.17
N SER A 293 10.86 -14.13 25.32
CA SER A 293 12.20 -14.11 25.93
C SER A 293 13.27 -13.52 25.02
N SER A 294 13.07 -13.55 23.70
CA SER A 294 14.01 -13.01 22.71
C SER A 294 13.83 -11.51 22.42
N MET A 295 12.74 -10.90 22.88
CA MET A 295 12.45 -9.50 22.61
C MET A 295 13.46 -8.57 23.26
N ASP A 296 13.94 -7.58 22.50
CA ASP A 296 14.67 -6.43 23.02
C ASP A 296 13.70 -5.52 23.79
N ARG A 297 13.85 -5.52 25.13
CA ARG A 297 12.96 -4.80 26.04
C ARG A 297 13.11 -3.28 25.92
N ASP A 298 14.33 -2.78 25.68
CA ASP A 298 14.61 -1.36 25.59
C ASP A 298 14.11 -0.80 24.26
N LYS A 299 14.30 -1.56 23.17
CA LYS A 299 13.71 -1.25 21.87
C LYS A 299 12.19 -1.28 21.94
N PHE A 300 11.59 -2.29 22.57
CA PHE A 300 10.14 -2.37 22.75
C PHE A 300 9.58 -1.13 23.46
N GLU A 301 10.16 -0.72 24.60
CA GLU A 301 9.65 0.45 25.34
C GLU A 301 9.86 1.75 24.54
N THR A 302 10.95 1.85 23.78
CA THR A 302 11.19 2.97 22.87
C THR A 302 10.11 3.03 21.78
N MET A 303 9.81 1.90 21.12
CA MET A 303 8.78 1.83 20.09
C MET A 303 7.38 2.08 20.64
N ARG A 304 7.10 1.60 21.86
CA ARG A 304 5.84 1.87 22.57
C ARG A 304 5.65 3.35 22.89
N ARG A 305 6.70 4.06 23.30
CA ARG A 305 6.65 5.52 23.49
C ARG A 305 6.36 6.24 22.16
N ILE A 306 7.06 5.87 21.09
CA ILE A 306 6.80 6.43 19.75
C ILE A 306 5.36 6.14 19.31
N ALA A 307 4.85 4.93 19.57
CA ALA A 307 3.47 4.57 19.27
C ALA A 307 2.47 5.46 20.01
N ARG A 308 2.72 5.79 21.28
CA ARG A 308 1.86 6.72 22.05
C ARG A 308 1.87 8.13 21.46
N ASP A 309 3.03 8.63 21.05
CA ASP A 309 3.15 9.94 20.40
C ASP A 309 2.36 9.96 19.09
N ILE A 310 2.49 8.91 18.26
CA ILE A 310 1.73 8.77 17.01
C ILE A 310 0.22 8.63 17.29
N VAL A 311 -0.18 7.90 18.32
CA VAL A 311 -1.58 7.79 18.75
C VAL A 311 -2.16 9.16 19.11
N ALA A 312 -1.42 9.99 19.84
CA ALA A 312 -1.86 11.35 20.17
C ALA A 312 -2.05 12.20 18.91
N VAL A 313 -1.20 12.03 17.89
CA VAL A 313 -1.36 12.69 16.59
C VAL A 313 -2.59 12.18 15.84
N LEU A 314 -2.80 10.85 15.81
CA LEU A 314 -3.96 10.22 15.20
C LEU A 314 -5.27 10.70 15.83
N ASP A 315 -5.31 10.85 17.16
CA ASP A 315 -6.48 11.33 17.89
C ASP A 315 -6.74 12.81 17.67
N LYS A 316 -5.68 13.61 17.53
CA LYS A 316 -5.78 15.06 17.28
C LYS A 316 -6.18 15.38 15.83
N TYR A 317 -5.78 14.55 14.87
CA TYR A 317 -5.98 14.77 13.44
C TYR A 317 -6.58 13.54 12.74
N PRO A 318 -7.76 13.05 13.15
CA PRO A 318 -8.31 11.76 12.70
C PRO A 318 -8.50 11.69 11.17
N ASP A 319 -8.84 12.82 10.55
CA ASP A 319 -9.11 12.90 9.10
C ASP A 319 -7.91 13.34 8.26
N GLN A 320 -6.76 13.69 8.88
CA GLN A 320 -5.60 14.22 8.15
C GLN A 320 -4.43 13.22 8.05
N VAL A 321 -4.53 12.08 8.75
CA VAL A 321 -3.47 11.08 8.86
C VAL A 321 -3.89 9.85 8.08
N VAL A 322 -3.64 9.83 6.77
CA VAL A 322 -3.86 8.66 5.91
C VAL A 322 -2.50 8.15 5.47
N VAL A 323 -2.06 7.01 5.97
CA VAL A 323 -0.67 6.54 5.83
C VAL A 323 -0.53 5.41 4.81
N LEU A 324 -1.66 4.82 4.40
CA LEU A 324 -1.76 3.80 3.35
C LEU A 324 -2.94 4.13 2.42
N SER A 325 -2.83 3.78 1.14
CA SER A 325 -3.89 4.07 0.15
C SER A 325 -5.14 3.20 0.29
N SER A 326 -5.04 2.04 0.92
CA SER A 326 -6.19 1.19 1.22
C SER A 326 -6.76 1.55 2.58
N TYR A 327 -8.03 1.96 2.64
CA TYR A 327 -8.75 2.28 3.88
C TYR A 327 -8.65 1.18 4.94
N LEU A 328 -8.76 -0.10 4.54
CA LEU A 328 -8.68 -1.21 5.48
C LEU A 328 -7.26 -1.43 6.00
N ASN A 329 -6.25 -1.29 5.13
CA ASN A 329 -4.86 -1.41 5.54
C ASN A 329 -4.44 -0.26 6.45
N ASP A 330 -4.86 0.98 6.13
CA ASP A 330 -4.66 2.17 6.95
C ASP A 330 -5.28 2.01 8.34
N PHE A 331 -6.54 1.60 8.38
CA PHE A 331 -7.26 1.28 9.61
C PHE A 331 -6.50 0.24 10.45
N ARG A 332 -6.11 -0.89 9.85
CA ARG A 332 -5.38 -1.95 10.53
C ARG A 332 -4.04 -1.46 11.07
N HIS A 333 -3.28 -0.72 10.27
CA HIS A 333 -2.00 -0.22 10.73
C HIS A 333 -2.19 0.70 11.94
N LYS A 334 -3.17 1.60 11.91
CA LYS A 334 -3.53 2.44 13.08
C LYS A 334 -3.94 1.60 14.29
N ALA A 335 -4.64 0.48 14.10
CA ALA A 335 -4.97 -0.46 15.17
C ALA A 335 -3.72 -1.13 15.75
N LEU A 336 -2.76 -1.54 14.92
CA LEU A 336 -1.47 -2.09 15.38
C LEU A 336 -0.66 -1.06 16.18
N VAL A 337 -0.62 0.20 15.72
CA VAL A 337 0.02 1.29 16.45
C VAL A 337 -0.63 1.50 17.81
N ARG A 338 -1.97 1.52 17.89
CA ARG A 338 -2.71 1.62 19.16
C ARG A 338 -2.47 0.41 20.07
N ALA A 339 -2.46 -0.79 19.52
CA ALA A 339 -2.18 -2.01 20.26
C ALA A 339 -0.76 -1.97 20.85
N LEU A 340 0.25 -1.54 20.09
CA LEU A 340 1.61 -1.38 20.60
C LEU A 340 1.70 -0.29 21.69
N ALA A 341 1.02 0.84 21.50
CA ALA A 341 0.98 1.92 22.50
C ALA A 341 0.37 1.45 23.86
N ALA A 342 -0.61 0.55 23.80
CA ALA A 342 -1.29 -0.03 24.95
C ALA A 342 -0.61 -1.30 25.49
N ALA A 343 0.22 -1.98 24.68
CA ALA A 343 0.81 -3.26 25.02
C ALA A 343 1.62 -3.21 26.31
N GLU A 344 1.61 -4.32 27.04
CA GLU A 344 2.51 -4.55 28.17
C GLU A 344 3.63 -5.49 27.72
N LEU A 345 4.80 -5.39 28.38
CA LEU A 345 5.88 -6.34 28.13
C LEU A 345 5.42 -7.73 28.56
N PRO A 346 5.48 -8.76 27.69
CA PRO A 346 5.19 -10.12 28.11
C PRO A 346 6.10 -10.52 29.28
N GLY A 347 5.50 -10.88 30.41
CA GLY A 347 6.21 -11.50 31.52
C GLY A 347 6.72 -12.86 31.05
N GLY A 348 8.02 -13.14 31.21
CA GLY A 348 8.66 -14.37 30.71
C GLY A 348 8.10 -15.68 31.29
N GLY A 349 7.16 -15.63 32.24
CA GLY A 349 6.46 -16.79 32.79
C GLY A 349 4.95 -16.88 32.50
N ASP A 350 4.34 -15.84 31.91
CA ASP A 350 2.89 -15.79 31.62
C ASP A 350 2.56 -16.04 30.13
N ALA A 351 3.59 -16.24 29.29
CA ALA A 351 3.44 -16.45 27.83
C ALA A 351 2.80 -17.80 27.43
N GLY A 352 2.27 -18.58 28.38
CA GLY A 352 1.46 -19.78 28.15
C GLY A 352 -0.06 -19.58 28.22
N GLY A 353 -0.52 -18.32 28.30
CA GLY A 353 -1.93 -17.99 28.53
C GLY A 353 -2.81 -17.91 27.29
N LYS A 354 -4.13 -17.88 27.54
CA LYS A 354 -5.19 -17.54 26.57
C LYS A 354 -5.03 -16.09 26.11
N ALA A 355 -5.02 -15.86 24.80
CA ALA A 355 -4.98 -14.55 24.20
C ALA A 355 -6.11 -14.34 23.20
N THR A 356 -6.59 -13.09 23.12
CA THR A 356 -7.66 -12.68 22.21
C THR A 356 -7.13 -11.63 21.24
N VAL A 357 -7.31 -11.86 19.94
CA VAL A 357 -6.98 -10.94 18.85
C VAL A 357 -8.28 -10.29 18.37
N GLN A 358 -8.31 -8.95 18.33
CA GLN A 358 -9.40 -8.20 17.70
C GLN A 358 -9.31 -8.26 16.17
N ASP A 359 -10.45 -8.20 15.50
CA ASP A 359 -10.60 -8.15 14.04
C ASP A 359 -9.62 -7.16 13.37
N GLY A 360 -9.47 -5.96 13.95
CA GLY A 360 -8.67 -4.88 13.41
C GLY A 360 -7.15 -5.11 13.46
N LEU A 361 -6.68 -6.17 14.12
CA LEU A 361 -5.25 -6.50 14.20
C LEU A 361 -4.81 -7.54 13.16
N ILE A 362 -5.74 -8.07 12.35
CA ILE A 362 -5.51 -9.22 11.48
C ILE A 362 -5.35 -8.80 10.02
N THR A 363 -4.44 -9.46 9.28
CA THR A 363 -4.14 -9.16 7.87
C THR A 363 -5.14 -9.86 6.97
N TYR A 364 -5.76 -9.17 6.02
CA TYR A 364 -6.63 -9.83 5.04
C TYR A 364 -6.11 -9.65 3.61
N ASN A 365 -5.86 -10.77 2.91
CA ASN A 365 -5.03 -10.76 1.71
C ASN A 365 -5.74 -10.37 0.39
N ASP A 366 -7.06 -10.49 0.26
CA ASP A 366 -7.74 -10.41 -1.06
C ASP A 366 -8.70 -9.21 -1.19
N PHE A 367 -8.24 -8.01 -0.83
CA PHE A 367 -9.14 -6.88 -0.61
C PHE A 367 -9.32 -5.81 -1.71
N PRO A 368 -8.56 -5.66 -2.82
CA PRO A 368 -8.66 -4.39 -3.54
C PRO A 368 -9.93 -4.19 -4.38
N LYS A 369 -10.87 -5.13 -4.52
CA LYS A 369 -12.00 -4.95 -5.47
C LYS A 369 -13.39 -5.43 -5.06
N SER A 370 -13.60 -6.00 -3.88
CA SER A 370 -14.92 -6.58 -3.57
C SER A 370 -15.75 -5.67 -2.65
N LYS A 371 -17.00 -5.37 -3.04
CA LYS A 371 -18.06 -4.85 -2.15
C LYS A 371 -18.50 -5.89 -1.09
N THR A 372 -17.72 -6.96 -0.94
CA THR A 372 -18.10 -8.16 -0.20
C THR A 372 -17.46 -8.20 1.17
N ILE A 373 -16.44 -7.39 1.48
CA ILE A 373 -15.89 -7.37 2.84
C ILE A 373 -15.55 -5.95 3.26
N PHE A 374 -16.06 -5.54 4.41
CA PHE A 374 -15.87 -4.21 4.96
C PHE A 374 -16.03 -4.25 6.48
N ARG A 375 -15.54 -3.21 7.16
CA ARG A 375 -15.74 -3.05 8.60
C ARG A 375 -16.92 -2.12 8.85
N GLU A 376 -17.79 -2.47 9.78
CA GLU A 376 -18.94 -1.65 10.14
C GLU A 376 -19.21 -1.65 11.64
N ARG A 377 -20.00 -0.66 12.10
CA ARG A 377 -20.43 -0.58 13.50
C ARG A 377 -21.37 -1.73 13.83
N ASP A 378 -21.14 -2.35 14.98
CA ASP A 378 -21.98 -3.42 15.50
C ASP A 378 -21.95 -3.41 17.02
N GLU A 379 -23.10 -3.18 17.65
CA GLU A 379 -23.20 -3.09 19.11
C GLU A 379 -22.88 -4.43 19.81
N GLY A 380 -23.00 -5.56 19.11
CA GLY A 380 -22.69 -6.87 19.69
C GLY A 380 -21.21 -7.27 19.60
N ALA A 381 -20.42 -6.53 18.81
CA ALA A 381 -18.99 -6.74 18.67
C ALA A 381 -18.22 -6.14 19.86
N THR A 382 -17.12 -6.78 20.26
CA THR A 382 -16.40 -6.42 21.50
C THR A 382 -15.89 -4.98 21.53
N ASP A 383 -15.46 -4.41 20.41
CA ASP A 383 -14.97 -3.02 20.33
C ASP A 383 -15.98 -2.08 19.62
N GLY A 384 -17.21 -2.54 19.42
CA GLY A 384 -18.26 -1.83 18.69
C GLY A 384 -18.07 -1.84 17.17
N TRP A 385 -17.16 -2.66 16.64
CA TRP A 385 -16.95 -2.85 15.22
C TRP A 385 -16.78 -4.32 14.85
N ALA A 386 -17.24 -4.67 13.66
CA ALA A 386 -17.09 -6.00 13.13
C ALA A 386 -16.63 -5.95 11.67
N ILE A 387 -15.87 -6.97 11.26
CA ILE A 387 -15.68 -7.28 9.86
C ILE A 387 -16.94 -7.98 9.37
N HIS A 388 -17.58 -7.39 8.38
CA HIS A 388 -18.73 -7.93 7.68
C HIS A 388 -18.28 -8.49 6.33
N VAL A 389 -18.48 -9.80 6.16
CA VAL A 389 -18.37 -10.52 4.88
C VAL A 389 -19.77 -10.68 4.29
N HIS A 390 -20.05 -9.91 3.24
CA HIS A 390 -21.29 -9.78 2.49
C HIS A 390 -21.17 -10.52 1.13
N LYS A 391 -22.18 -11.28 0.69
CA LYS A 391 -22.31 -11.81 -0.70
C LYS A 391 -21.11 -12.61 -1.23
N SER A 392 -21.16 -13.94 -1.17
CA SER A 392 -20.43 -14.77 -2.13
C SER A 392 -21.15 -14.73 -3.48
N GLU A 393 -20.42 -14.48 -4.57
CA GLU A 393 -20.89 -14.85 -5.91
C GLU A 393 -21.27 -16.35 -5.94
N PRO A 394 -22.05 -16.84 -6.93
CA PRO A 394 -22.48 -18.24 -6.94
C PRO A 394 -21.29 -19.22 -6.82
N GLY A 395 -21.15 -19.87 -5.66
CA GLY A 395 -20.07 -20.83 -5.36
C GLY A 395 -19.50 -20.70 -3.94
N TRP A 396 -18.79 -21.72 -3.46
CA TRP A 396 -17.99 -21.66 -2.24
C TRP A 396 -16.73 -20.82 -2.51
N ALA A 397 -16.84 -19.50 -2.39
CA ALA A 397 -15.69 -18.61 -2.55
C ALA A 397 -14.89 -18.59 -1.24
N TRP A 398 -13.57 -18.80 -1.32
CA TRP A 398 -12.66 -18.43 -0.22
C TRP A 398 -12.79 -16.93 -0.03
N THR A 399 -13.53 -16.50 0.98
CA THR A 399 -13.88 -15.08 1.10
C THR A 399 -12.79 -14.31 1.81
N MET A 400 -12.10 -14.94 2.76
CA MET A 400 -11.11 -14.25 3.59
C MET A 400 -10.01 -15.19 4.03
N THR A 401 -8.74 -14.80 3.85
CA THR A 401 -7.57 -15.51 4.40
C THR A 401 -6.70 -14.56 5.22
N PHE A 402 -6.14 -15.05 6.34
CA PHE A 402 -5.14 -14.31 7.09
C PHE A 402 -3.98 -15.15 7.56
N HIS A 403 -2.77 -14.60 7.41
CA HIS A 403 -1.54 -15.21 7.91
C HIS A 403 -1.46 -15.05 9.43
N MET A 404 -1.50 -16.17 10.16
CA MET A 404 -1.41 -16.13 11.62
C MET A 404 -0.06 -15.61 12.11
N HIS A 405 1.02 -15.98 11.42
CA HIS A 405 2.38 -15.53 11.75
C HIS A 405 2.53 -14.00 11.79
N ASN A 406 1.68 -13.24 11.08
CA ASN A 406 1.78 -11.78 11.05
C ASN A 406 1.17 -11.09 12.29
N ALA A 407 0.22 -11.75 12.95
CA ALA A 407 -0.52 -11.18 14.08
C ALA A 407 -0.17 -11.87 15.42
N VAL A 408 0.35 -13.09 15.37
CA VAL A 408 0.54 -13.92 16.55
C VAL A 408 1.91 -14.60 16.53
N ALA A 409 2.64 -14.52 17.63
CA ALA A 409 3.88 -15.27 17.85
C ALA A 409 3.56 -16.63 18.51
N PHE A 410 3.97 -17.72 17.86
CA PHE A 410 3.82 -19.11 18.32
C PHE A 410 5.16 -19.78 18.55
N ASP A 411 5.17 -20.77 19.44
CA ASP A 411 6.25 -21.74 19.49
C ASP A 411 5.96 -22.86 18.47
N GLU A 412 6.86 -23.03 17.51
CA GLU A 412 6.72 -24.06 16.46
C GLU A 412 6.68 -25.46 17.09
N GLY A 413 5.76 -26.31 16.61
CA GLY A 413 5.59 -27.67 17.13
C GLY A 413 4.81 -27.77 18.45
N VAL A 414 4.37 -26.64 19.01
CA VAL A 414 3.50 -26.61 20.19
C VAL A 414 2.03 -26.68 19.77
N LYS A 415 1.21 -27.35 20.57
CA LYS A 415 -0.24 -27.40 20.38
C LYS A 415 -0.89 -26.13 20.89
N TYR A 416 -1.89 -25.66 20.16
CA TYR A 416 -2.74 -24.54 20.54
C TYR A 416 -4.19 -24.87 20.18
N ARG A 417 -5.15 -24.22 20.83
CA ARG A 417 -6.58 -24.30 20.54
C ARG A 417 -7.08 -22.97 20.00
N LEU A 418 -7.83 -23.01 18.89
CA LEU A 418 -8.32 -21.83 18.18
C LEU A 418 -9.83 -21.73 18.27
N ARG A 419 -10.33 -20.58 18.71
CA ARG A 419 -11.75 -20.24 18.61
C ARG A 419 -11.93 -18.94 17.85
N VAL A 420 -13.03 -18.83 17.13
CA VAL A 420 -13.40 -17.60 16.40
C VAL A 420 -14.77 -17.15 16.87
N ARG A 421 -14.92 -15.87 17.22
CA ARG A 421 -16.21 -15.29 17.55
C ARG A 421 -16.79 -14.64 16.31
N GLY A 422 -18.02 -15.02 15.99
CA GLY A 422 -18.71 -14.47 14.83
C GLY A 422 -20.22 -14.64 14.88
N ARG A 423 -20.89 -14.01 13.92
CA ARG A 423 -22.35 -14.00 13.81
C ARG A 423 -22.77 -14.30 12.38
N VAL A 424 -23.52 -15.39 12.19
CA VAL A 424 -24.05 -15.82 10.89
C VAL A 424 -25.41 -15.18 10.65
N MET A 425 -25.59 -14.60 9.47
CA MET A 425 -26.78 -13.83 9.11
C MET A 425 -27.34 -14.35 7.79
N PRO A 426 -28.56 -14.91 7.77
CA PRO A 426 -29.21 -15.29 6.52
C PRO A 426 -29.65 -14.03 5.77
N GLU A 427 -29.48 -14.03 4.44
CA GLU A 427 -30.10 -13.00 3.60
C GLU A 427 -31.61 -13.21 3.49
N GLU A 428 -32.32 -12.18 3.03
CA GLU A 428 -33.76 -12.23 2.81
C GLU A 428 -34.14 -13.40 1.89
N GLY A 429 -35.09 -14.22 2.33
CA GLY A 429 -35.54 -15.41 1.58
C GLY A 429 -34.65 -16.66 1.74
N VAL A 430 -33.54 -16.59 2.48
CA VAL A 430 -32.70 -17.75 2.80
C VAL A 430 -33.08 -18.35 4.15
N ALA A 431 -33.37 -19.66 4.15
CA ALA A 431 -33.69 -20.38 5.38
C ALA A 431 -32.46 -20.38 6.34
N PRO A 432 -32.62 -20.09 7.65
CA PRO A 432 -31.50 -20.02 8.60
C PRO A 432 -30.63 -21.29 8.68
N GLU A 433 -31.18 -22.45 8.34
CA GLU A 433 -30.46 -23.74 8.30
C GLU A 433 -29.53 -23.85 7.09
N LYS A 434 -29.83 -23.11 6.01
CA LYS A 434 -29.06 -23.08 4.76
C LYS A 434 -28.00 -21.98 4.72
N ALA A 435 -28.14 -20.96 5.57
CA ALA A 435 -27.12 -19.94 5.79
C ALA A 435 -26.03 -20.52 6.70
N ILE A 436 -24.90 -20.94 6.11
CA ILE A 436 -23.83 -21.68 6.78
C ILE A 436 -22.51 -20.96 6.52
N VAL A 437 -21.73 -20.79 7.58
CA VAL A 437 -20.36 -20.29 7.51
C VAL A 437 -19.42 -21.37 8.01
N THR A 438 -18.40 -21.64 7.21
CA THR A 438 -17.29 -22.51 7.58
C THR A 438 -16.06 -21.67 7.86
N SER A 439 -15.53 -21.79 9.06
CA SER A 439 -14.27 -21.19 9.48
C SER A 439 -13.25 -22.30 9.67
N GLY A 440 -12.00 -22.04 9.34
CA GLY A 440 -10.97 -23.06 9.46
C GLY A 440 -9.56 -22.52 9.42
N LEU A 441 -8.62 -23.45 9.50
CA LEU A 441 -7.20 -23.21 9.39
C LEU A 441 -6.65 -24.02 8.22
N PHE A 442 -5.92 -23.38 7.31
CA PHE A 442 -5.34 -23.97 6.12
C PHE A 442 -3.82 -23.93 6.20
N ASP A 443 -3.15 -25.02 5.88
CA ASP A 443 -1.70 -25.10 5.75
C ASP A 443 -1.32 -25.00 4.27
N ARG A 444 -0.63 -23.91 3.91
CA ARG A 444 -0.30 -23.63 2.51
C ARG A 444 0.81 -24.52 1.97
N ASN A 445 1.67 -25.07 2.84
CA ASN A 445 2.79 -25.90 2.41
C ASN A 445 2.32 -27.27 1.95
N VAL A 446 1.33 -27.84 2.64
CA VAL A 446 0.71 -29.12 2.26
C VAL A 446 -0.60 -28.94 1.46
N ARG A 447 -1.11 -27.72 1.37
CA ARG A 447 -2.37 -27.35 0.69
C ARG A 447 -3.60 -28.08 1.27
N GLU A 448 -3.67 -28.19 2.58
CA GLU A 448 -4.75 -28.92 3.29
C GLU A 448 -5.40 -28.09 4.40
N ASN A 449 -6.67 -28.39 4.68
CA ASN A 449 -7.38 -27.86 5.85
C ASN A 449 -6.91 -28.60 7.12
N VAL A 450 -6.29 -27.86 8.04
CA VAL A 450 -5.84 -28.34 9.35
C VAL A 450 -7.00 -28.36 10.35
N LEU A 451 -7.80 -27.29 10.38
CA LEU A 451 -9.01 -27.19 11.18
C LEU A 451 -10.17 -26.74 10.28
N SER A 452 -11.37 -27.20 10.57
CA SER A 452 -12.57 -26.71 9.89
C SER A 452 -13.81 -26.95 10.73
N LYS A 453 -14.64 -25.92 10.86
CA LYS A 453 -15.93 -25.99 11.55
C LYS A 453 -16.96 -25.14 10.85
N SER A 454 -18.13 -25.71 10.63
CA SER A 454 -19.29 -25.01 10.06
C SER A 454 -20.32 -24.68 11.14
N VAL A 455 -20.93 -23.50 11.04
CA VAL A 455 -22.02 -23.03 11.89
C VAL A 455 -23.11 -22.45 10.99
N SER A 456 -24.37 -22.81 11.24
CA SER A 456 -25.53 -22.22 10.55
C SER A 456 -26.12 -21.07 11.35
N ALA A 457 -26.85 -20.18 10.67
CA ALA A 457 -27.61 -19.12 11.34
C ALA A 457 -28.66 -19.68 12.31
N ALA A 458 -29.25 -20.85 12.00
CA ALA A 458 -30.15 -21.55 12.92
C ALA A 458 -29.43 -22.01 14.20
N ALA A 459 -28.19 -22.52 14.07
CA ALA A 459 -27.40 -22.99 15.21
C ALA A 459 -26.91 -21.83 16.08
N SER A 460 -26.50 -20.72 15.48
CA SER A 460 -26.07 -19.51 16.21
C SER A 460 -27.24 -18.64 16.66
N LYS A 461 -28.48 -18.92 16.21
CA LYS A 461 -29.69 -18.12 16.45
C LYS A 461 -29.54 -16.64 16.09
N GLY A 462 -28.67 -16.34 15.11
CA GLY A 462 -28.32 -14.95 14.77
C GLY A 462 -27.56 -14.20 15.87
N GLU A 463 -27.04 -14.88 16.90
CA GLU A 463 -26.24 -14.29 17.98
C GLU A 463 -24.73 -14.42 17.73
N TRP A 464 -23.96 -13.57 18.40
CA TRP A 464 -22.51 -13.66 18.44
C TRP A 464 -22.07 -14.91 19.20
N THR A 465 -21.45 -15.85 18.48
CA THR A 465 -21.12 -17.18 19.02
C THR A 465 -19.64 -17.50 18.83
N TRP A 466 -19.06 -18.17 19.82
CA TRP A 466 -17.73 -18.76 19.68
C TRP A 466 -17.81 -20.09 18.92
N VAL A 467 -17.13 -20.14 17.77
CA VAL A 467 -16.91 -21.34 16.99
C VAL A 467 -15.55 -21.92 17.38
N ASP A 468 -15.58 -23.05 18.09
CA ASP A 468 -14.36 -23.80 18.44
C ASP A 468 -13.89 -24.61 17.23
N LEU A 469 -12.74 -24.20 16.68
CA LEU A 469 -12.14 -24.85 15.52
C LEU A 469 -11.35 -26.10 15.91
N GLY A 470 -10.95 -26.21 17.18
CA GLY A 470 -10.19 -27.33 17.73
C GLY A 470 -8.72 -27.00 17.97
N GLU A 471 -7.96 -28.07 18.21
CA GLU A 471 -6.53 -28.02 18.51
C GLU A 471 -5.70 -28.27 17.26
N TRP A 472 -4.66 -27.46 17.06
CA TRP A 472 -3.67 -27.67 16.01
C TRP A 472 -2.27 -27.53 16.56
N THR A 473 -1.30 -28.11 15.85
CA THR A 473 0.12 -27.88 16.14
C THR A 473 0.60 -26.70 15.29
N ALA A 474 1.08 -25.64 15.94
CA ALA A 474 1.46 -24.41 15.26
C ALA A 474 2.62 -24.62 14.29
N LYS A 475 2.46 -24.11 13.07
CA LYS A 475 3.45 -24.05 12.01
C LYS A 475 3.47 -22.65 11.38
N ASN A 476 4.60 -22.26 10.80
CA ASN A 476 4.84 -20.88 10.37
C ASN A 476 3.98 -20.40 9.16
N ASP A 477 3.26 -21.30 8.46
CA ASP A 477 2.48 -20.99 7.25
C ASP A 477 0.98 -21.34 7.34
N ASN A 478 0.37 -21.16 8.52
CA ASN A 478 -1.08 -21.36 8.66
C ASN A 478 -1.90 -20.09 8.36
N TYR A 479 -2.99 -20.29 7.61
CA TYR A 479 -3.95 -19.26 7.22
C TYR A 479 -5.30 -19.58 7.80
N ILE A 480 -5.92 -18.65 8.51
CA ILE A 480 -7.32 -18.83 8.87
C ILE A 480 -8.17 -18.42 7.69
N PHE A 481 -9.19 -19.21 7.39
CA PHE A 481 -10.10 -18.99 6.29
C PHE A 481 -11.55 -18.96 6.73
N HIS A 482 -12.36 -18.23 5.96
CA HIS A 482 -13.81 -18.24 6.09
C HIS A 482 -14.45 -18.48 4.71
N VAL A 483 -15.51 -19.28 4.69
CA VAL A 483 -16.33 -19.53 3.50
C VAL A 483 -17.79 -19.52 3.92
N SER A 484 -18.64 -18.80 3.19
CA SER A 484 -20.09 -18.78 3.40
C SER A 484 -20.84 -19.49 2.28
N SER A 485 -21.98 -20.09 2.62
CA SER A 485 -22.95 -20.56 1.64
C SER A 485 -23.58 -19.39 0.89
N HIS A 486 -24.24 -19.67 -0.24
CA HIS A 486 -24.90 -18.65 -1.04
C HIS A 486 -26.04 -17.97 -0.25
N GLY A 487 -26.11 -16.63 -0.34
CA GLY A 487 -27.08 -15.82 0.40
C GLY A 487 -26.87 -15.82 1.92
N CYS A 488 -25.62 -15.97 2.35
CA CYS A 488 -25.23 -15.91 3.76
C CYS A 488 -24.18 -14.83 3.96
N ALA A 489 -24.48 -13.88 4.84
CA ALA A 489 -23.53 -12.92 5.36
C ALA A 489 -22.97 -13.39 6.71
N PHE A 490 -21.78 -12.90 7.06
CA PHE A 490 -21.13 -13.25 8.32
C PHE A 490 -20.36 -12.07 8.89
N LYS A 491 -20.35 -11.98 10.23
CA LYS A 491 -19.56 -11.00 10.97
C LYS A 491 -18.54 -11.65 11.88
N LEU A 492 -17.40 -10.99 12.07
CA LEU A 492 -16.28 -11.42 12.89
C LEU A 492 -15.76 -10.25 13.74
N ASP A 493 -15.42 -10.53 15.00
CA ASP A 493 -14.85 -9.54 15.91
C ASP A 493 -13.62 -10.06 16.68
N LEU A 494 -13.60 -11.34 17.08
CA LEU A 494 -12.53 -11.90 17.89
C LEU A 494 -11.99 -13.24 17.42
N PHE A 495 -10.71 -13.44 17.68
CA PHE A 495 -10.03 -14.73 17.60
C PHE A 495 -9.41 -15.02 18.96
N GLU A 496 -9.56 -16.24 19.45
CA GLU A 496 -8.96 -16.66 20.71
C GLU A 496 -8.01 -17.82 20.46
N ILE A 497 -6.82 -17.69 21.02
CA ILE A 497 -5.76 -18.68 20.94
C ILE A 497 -5.38 -19.03 22.37
N THR A 498 -5.42 -20.31 22.69
CA THR A 498 -4.97 -20.83 23.99
C THR A 498 -3.89 -21.86 23.74
N ARG A 499 -2.78 -21.78 24.47
CA ARG A 499 -1.72 -22.79 24.43
C ARG A 499 -2.15 -24.07 25.14
#